data_AF-A0A2T2N2E4-F1
#
_entry.id   AF-A0A2T2N2E4-F1
#
_cell.length_a   1.000
_cell.length_b   1.000
_cell.length_c   1.000
_cell.angle_alpha   90.00
_cell.angle_beta   90.00
_cell.angle_gamma   90.00
#
_symmetry.space_group_name_H-M   'P 1'
#
loop_
_entity.id
_entity.type
_entity.pdbx_description
1 polymer ?
#
loop_
_entity_poly.entity_id
_entity_poly.type
_entity_poly.pdbx_seq_one_letter_code
_entity_poly.pdbx_strand_id
1 'polypeptide(L)'
;MDQFVYSGAELPDELYRIRYPESKTVFSEAEGFRAADTSRVFGADEVDEFGEAVGKQFTWGCRERLPFISLFSSREHAENWGRKEMWRYQKDLAREWSLCVIDPTILRASSRIFKLDVLVEKLELKIPKKAEQHIKGAFLCLHRIPKGAIVEERTPQQVEEDRAARFEEFYRKDTELVDNYGENNSSVKEKKHSADDDLLCKELGKLNLGLA
;
A
#
# COMPACT_ATOMS: atom_id res chain seq x y z
N MET A 1 -9.64 18.54 12.35
CA MET A 1 -8.62 18.01 11.40
C MET A 1 -8.76 18.42 9.93
N ASP A 2 -9.69 19.32 9.55
CA ASP A 2 -9.88 19.67 8.13
C ASP A 2 -8.65 20.34 7.49
N GLN A 3 -7.80 21.01 8.28
CA GLN A 3 -6.54 21.61 7.81
C GLN A 3 -5.51 20.60 7.25
N PHE A 4 -5.66 19.32 7.58
CA PHE A 4 -4.77 18.26 7.10
C PHE A 4 -5.38 17.46 5.95
N VAL A 5 -6.66 17.66 5.65
CA VAL A 5 -7.31 17.00 4.52
C VAL A 5 -6.58 17.39 3.24
N TYR A 6 -6.19 16.39 2.47
CA TYR A 6 -5.44 16.59 1.25
C TYR A 6 -6.36 17.27 0.21
N SER A 7 -6.14 18.57 0.01
CA SER A 7 -6.84 19.39 -0.97
C SER A 7 -6.06 19.56 -2.27
N GLY A 8 -4.88 18.92 -2.39
CA GLY A 8 -4.00 19.05 -3.54
C GLY A 8 -4.71 18.81 -4.87
N ALA A 9 -4.30 19.58 -5.88
CA ALA A 9 -4.84 19.52 -7.24
C ALA A 9 -4.64 18.15 -7.91
N GLU A 10 -3.66 17.37 -7.43
CA GLU A 10 -3.29 16.09 -8.00
C GLU A 10 -3.39 15.03 -6.91
N LEU A 11 -4.59 14.48 -6.73
CA LEU A 11 -4.65 13.07 -6.34
C LEU A 11 -4.22 12.26 -7.57
N PRO A 12 -3.55 11.11 -7.38
CA PRO A 12 -3.39 10.15 -8.46
C PRO A 12 -4.76 9.82 -9.08
N ASP A 13 -4.77 9.46 -10.37
CA ASP A 13 -6.01 9.02 -11.04
C ASP A 13 -6.60 7.77 -10.37
N GLU A 14 -5.74 6.93 -9.78
CA GLU A 14 -6.11 5.71 -9.08
C GLU A 14 -5.36 5.60 -7.75
N LEU A 15 -6.07 5.12 -6.73
CA LEU A 15 -5.46 4.65 -5.48
C LEU A 15 -5.63 3.14 -5.37
N TYR A 16 -4.77 2.50 -4.59
CA TYR A 16 -4.73 1.05 -4.48
C TYR A 16 -4.82 0.60 -3.03
N ARG A 17 -5.55 -0.49 -2.78
CA ARG A 17 -5.71 -1.09 -1.45
C ARG A 17 -5.54 -2.60 -1.55
N ILE A 18 -4.74 -3.17 -0.65
CA ILE A 18 -4.66 -4.63 -0.49
C ILE A 18 -5.69 -5.12 0.54
N ARG A 19 -6.68 -5.89 0.10
CA ARG A 19 -7.55 -6.66 1.00
C ARG A 19 -6.85 -7.96 1.38
N TYR A 20 -6.92 -8.35 2.65
CA TYR A 20 -6.39 -9.64 3.15
C TYR A 20 -7.09 -10.01 4.47
N PRO A 21 -7.11 -11.29 4.88
CA PRO A 21 -7.98 -11.77 5.97
C PRO A 21 -7.69 -11.15 7.34
N GLU A 22 -6.41 -10.89 7.65
CA GLU A 22 -5.99 -10.31 8.94
C GLU A 22 -6.08 -8.77 8.96
N SER A 23 -6.64 -8.16 7.92
CA SER A 23 -6.74 -6.72 7.89
C SER A 23 -7.76 -6.21 8.92
N LYS A 24 -7.39 -5.15 9.66
CA LYS A 24 -8.30 -4.51 10.61
C LYS A 24 -9.50 -3.82 9.95
N THR A 25 -9.43 -3.59 8.64
CA THR A 25 -10.52 -3.00 7.86
C THR A 25 -11.48 -4.10 7.44
N VAL A 26 -12.77 -3.93 7.74
CA VAL A 26 -13.82 -4.87 7.32
C VAL A 26 -14.24 -4.51 5.90
N PHE A 27 -14.35 -5.52 5.03
CA PHE A 27 -14.85 -5.37 3.68
C PHE A 27 -16.21 -6.06 3.52
N SER A 28 -17.13 -5.46 2.77
CA SER A 28 -18.33 -6.12 2.28
C SER A 28 -18.62 -5.70 0.84
N GLU A 29 -19.21 -6.59 0.04
CA GLU A 29 -19.59 -6.26 -1.33
C GLU A 29 -20.64 -5.16 -1.43
N ALA A 30 -21.50 -5.04 -0.41
CA ALA A 30 -22.55 -4.02 -0.40
C ALA A 30 -22.05 -2.63 -0.04
N GLU A 31 -21.08 -2.52 0.88
CA GLU A 31 -20.68 -1.22 1.45
C GLU A 31 -19.25 -0.79 1.12
N GLY A 32 -18.39 -1.71 0.71
CA GLY A 32 -16.96 -1.47 0.51
C GLY A 32 -16.15 -1.67 1.80
N PHE A 33 -15.16 -0.82 2.04
CA PHE A 33 -14.30 -0.91 3.23
C PHE A 33 -14.78 -0.03 4.37
N ARG A 34 -14.66 -0.54 5.59
CA ARG A 34 -14.86 0.18 6.85
C ARG A 34 -13.65 0.02 7.76
N ALA A 35 -13.18 1.12 8.33
CA ALA A 35 -12.17 1.12 9.37
C ALA A 35 -12.67 0.39 10.62
N ALA A 36 -11.74 -0.03 11.49
CA ALA A 36 -12.08 -0.74 12.72
C ALA A 36 -12.88 0.13 13.70
N ASP A 37 -12.66 1.46 13.66
CA ASP A 37 -13.44 2.48 14.33
C ASP A 37 -14.04 3.44 13.28
N THR A 38 -15.36 3.54 13.24
CA THR A 38 -16.07 4.45 12.30
C THR A 38 -16.71 5.63 13.01
N SER A 39 -16.51 5.74 14.32
CA SER A 39 -17.07 6.79 15.17
C SER A 39 -16.04 7.84 15.58
N ARG A 40 -14.76 7.48 15.67
CA ARG A 40 -13.72 8.43 16.10
C ARG A 40 -13.52 9.54 15.09
N VAL A 41 -13.91 10.73 15.48
CA VAL A 41 -13.58 11.99 14.80
C VAL A 41 -12.62 12.75 15.71
N PHE A 42 -11.69 13.49 15.11
CA PHE A 42 -10.74 14.33 15.81
C PHE A 42 -11.11 15.80 15.62
N GLY A 43 -11.22 16.53 16.73
CA GLY A 43 -11.53 17.95 16.82
C GLY A 43 -10.49 18.86 16.16
N ALA A 44 -10.56 20.16 16.43
CA ALA A 44 -9.51 21.10 16.02
C ALA A 44 -8.37 21.16 17.04
N ASP A 45 -8.70 20.86 18.29
CA ASP A 45 -7.85 20.83 19.49
C ASP A 45 -7.15 19.48 19.71
N GLU A 46 -7.63 18.40 19.10
CA GLU A 46 -7.08 17.04 19.29
C GLU A 46 -5.93 16.67 18.33
N VAL A 47 -5.05 17.63 18.01
CA VAL A 47 -3.97 17.46 17.01
C VAL A 47 -2.99 16.37 17.41
N ASP A 48 -2.63 16.32 18.69
CA ASP A 48 -1.67 15.35 19.23
C ASP A 48 -2.25 13.93 19.18
N GLU A 49 -3.52 13.75 19.56
CA GLU A 49 -4.22 12.46 19.50
C GLU A 49 -4.39 11.98 18.06
N PHE A 50 -4.64 12.89 17.12
CA PHE A 50 -4.68 12.56 15.70
C PHE A 50 -3.32 12.08 15.20
N GLY A 51 -2.24 12.79 15.55
CA GLY A 51 -0.87 12.39 15.20
C GLY A 51 -0.49 11.04 15.79
N GLU A 52 -0.84 10.79 17.07
CA GLU A 52 -0.61 9.51 17.74
C GLU A 52 -1.36 8.37 17.03
N ALA A 53 -2.64 8.59 16.69
CA ALA A 53 -3.45 7.60 15.97
C ALA A 53 -2.88 7.28 14.58
N VAL A 54 -2.34 8.28 13.87
CA VAL A 54 -1.64 8.09 12.59
C VAL A 54 -0.36 7.26 12.81
N GLY A 55 0.47 7.58 13.81
CA GLY A 55 1.66 6.79 14.13
C GLY A 55 1.35 5.33 14.47
N LYS A 56 0.29 5.10 15.25
CA LYS A 56 -0.21 3.76 15.60
C LYS A 56 -0.66 2.97 14.37
N GLN A 57 -1.24 3.62 13.35
CA GLN A 57 -1.68 2.95 12.12
C GLN A 57 -0.54 2.22 11.40
N PHE A 58 0.69 2.74 11.49
CA PHE A 58 1.88 2.16 10.86
C PHE A 58 2.73 1.32 11.81
N THR A 59 2.24 1.06 13.02
CA THR A 59 2.90 0.22 14.01
C THR A 59 2.35 -1.21 13.93
N TRP A 60 3.14 -2.14 13.39
CA TRP A 60 2.73 -3.54 13.11
C TRP A 60 2.09 -4.26 14.32
N GLY A 61 2.60 -4.03 15.53
CA GLY A 61 2.10 -4.65 16.76
C GLY A 61 0.89 -3.95 17.38
N CYS A 62 0.48 -2.78 16.87
CA CYS A 62 -0.66 -2.06 17.43
C CYS A 62 -1.94 -2.86 17.18
N ARG A 63 -2.73 -3.12 18.22
CA ARG A 63 -4.04 -3.80 18.13
C ARG A 63 -5.24 -2.87 18.29
N GLU A 64 -4.99 -1.58 18.48
CA GLU A 64 -6.06 -0.58 18.63
C GLU A 64 -6.95 -0.50 17.38
N ARG A 65 -8.23 -0.17 17.61
CA ARG A 65 -9.21 0.08 16.56
C ARG A 65 -9.01 1.52 16.09
N LEU A 66 -8.38 1.67 14.92
CA LEU A 66 -8.06 2.98 14.37
C LEU A 66 -9.08 3.39 13.29
N PRO A 67 -9.34 4.69 13.12
CA PRO A 67 -10.32 5.18 12.17
C PRO A 67 -9.83 5.32 10.74
N PHE A 68 -8.69 4.70 10.41
CA PHE A 68 -8.02 4.89 9.12
C PHE A 68 -8.01 3.62 8.27
N ILE A 69 -8.10 3.83 6.96
CA ILE A 69 -7.87 2.83 5.93
C ILE A 69 -6.65 3.27 5.11
N SER A 70 -5.61 2.45 5.07
CA SER A 70 -4.37 2.76 4.36
C SER A 70 -4.48 2.49 2.87
N LEU A 71 -4.02 3.42 2.04
CA LEU A 71 -4.06 3.40 0.58
C LEU A 71 -2.65 3.64 0.02
N PHE A 72 -2.40 3.15 -1.19
CA PHE A 72 -1.18 3.36 -1.95
C PHE A 72 -1.49 4.16 -3.22
N SER A 73 -0.58 5.03 -3.63
CA SER A 73 -0.65 5.75 -4.92
C SER A 73 0.01 5.01 -6.08
N SER A 74 0.89 4.05 -5.78
CA SER A 74 1.57 3.24 -6.78
C SER A 74 0.99 1.83 -6.77
N ARG A 75 0.55 1.40 -7.96
CA ARG A 75 0.10 0.03 -8.21
C ARG A 75 1.18 -0.98 -7.87
N GLU A 76 2.37 -0.81 -8.44
CA GLU A 76 3.51 -1.69 -8.23
C GLU A 76 3.84 -1.82 -6.74
N HIS A 77 3.77 -0.72 -6.00
CA HIS A 77 4.01 -0.71 -4.58
C HIS A 77 2.95 -1.51 -3.81
N ALA A 78 1.67 -1.34 -4.14
CA ALA A 78 0.59 -2.14 -3.55
C ALA A 78 0.76 -3.63 -3.86
N GLU A 79 1.07 -3.99 -5.12
CA GLU A 79 1.32 -5.36 -5.55
C GLU A 79 2.52 -5.97 -4.80
N ASN A 80 3.66 -5.27 -4.75
CA ASN A 80 4.84 -5.70 -4.00
C ASN A 80 4.54 -5.88 -2.52
N TRP A 81 3.68 -5.01 -1.95
CA TRP A 81 3.20 -5.18 -0.59
C TRP A 81 2.42 -6.49 -0.48
N GLY A 82 1.34 -6.68 -1.24
CA GLY A 82 0.47 -7.87 -1.21
C GLY A 82 1.20 -9.20 -1.40
N ARG A 83 2.31 -9.22 -2.14
CA ARG A 83 3.14 -10.41 -2.36
C ARG A 83 4.01 -10.81 -1.18
N LYS A 84 4.26 -9.92 -0.20
CA LYS A 84 5.18 -10.19 0.91
C LYS A 84 4.78 -11.44 1.68
N GLU A 85 5.79 -12.21 2.14
CA GLU A 85 5.58 -13.49 2.82
C GLU A 85 4.97 -13.40 4.22
N MET A 86 4.79 -12.19 4.75
CA MET A 86 4.46 -11.96 6.16
C MET A 86 3.09 -12.53 6.55
N TRP A 87 2.16 -12.65 5.59
CA TRP A 87 0.87 -13.34 5.76
C TRP A 87 0.89 -14.81 5.28
N ARG A 88 2.02 -15.29 4.74
CA ARG A 88 2.16 -16.67 4.22
C ARG A 88 2.51 -17.71 5.29
N TYR A 89 2.72 -17.30 6.55
CA TYR A 89 2.94 -18.24 7.65
C TYR A 89 1.74 -19.16 7.92
N GLN A 90 0.55 -18.79 7.41
CA GLN A 90 -0.58 -19.69 7.26
C GLN A 90 -0.64 -20.13 5.79
N LYS A 91 -0.06 -21.30 5.50
CA LYS A 91 0.07 -21.84 4.12
C LYS A 91 -1.26 -21.89 3.36
N ASP A 92 -2.37 -22.02 4.06
CA ASP A 92 -3.71 -22.12 3.46
C ASP A 92 -4.32 -20.75 3.13
N LEU A 93 -3.92 -19.68 3.83
CA LEU A 93 -4.44 -18.30 3.68
C LEU A 93 -3.54 -17.39 2.86
N ALA A 94 -2.33 -17.85 2.52
CA ALA A 94 -1.31 -17.16 1.73
C ALA A 94 -1.80 -16.64 0.35
N ARG A 95 -2.96 -17.10 -0.12
CA ARG A 95 -3.55 -16.75 -1.43
C ARG A 95 -4.82 -15.91 -1.34
N GLU A 96 -5.27 -15.53 -0.15
CA GLU A 96 -6.55 -14.84 0.04
C GLU A 96 -6.44 -13.31 0.12
N TRP A 97 -5.51 -12.72 -0.63
CA TRP A 97 -5.44 -11.27 -0.76
C TRP A 97 -6.00 -10.81 -2.10
N SER A 98 -6.47 -9.57 -2.19
CA SER A 98 -6.83 -8.96 -3.47
C SER A 98 -6.37 -7.51 -3.54
N LEU A 99 -6.06 -7.06 -4.76
CA LEU A 99 -5.77 -5.65 -5.07
C LEU A 99 -7.07 -4.98 -5.48
N CYS A 100 -7.52 -3.99 -4.71
CA CYS A 100 -8.63 -3.13 -5.08
C CYS A 100 -8.08 -1.83 -5.68
N VAL A 101 -8.62 -1.44 -6.83
CA VAL A 101 -8.39 -0.14 -7.48
C VAL A 101 -9.51 0.79 -7.06
N ILE A 102 -9.15 1.98 -6.58
CA ILE A 102 -10.03 2.95 -5.96
C ILE A 102 -10.03 4.23 -6.77
N ASP A 103 -11.22 4.68 -7.18
CA ASP A 103 -11.45 5.99 -7.78
C ASP A 103 -11.41 7.08 -6.69
N PRO A 104 -10.39 7.96 -6.69
CA PRO A 104 -10.23 8.97 -5.67
C PRO A 104 -11.24 10.11 -5.79
N THR A 105 -11.84 10.32 -6.96
CA THR A 105 -12.87 11.34 -7.19
C THR A 105 -14.14 11.02 -6.41
N ILE A 106 -14.61 9.76 -6.49
CA ILE A 106 -15.76 9.28 -5.72
C ILE A 106 -15.41 9.21 -4.23
N LEU A 107 -14.18 8.81 -3.90
CA LEU A 107 -13.73 8.73 -2.51
C LEU A 107 -13.70 10.09 -1.82
N ARG A 108 -13.18 11.14 -2.47
CA ARG A 108 -13.16 12.51 -1.92
C ARG A 108 -14.54 13.06 -1.64
N ALA A 109 -15.55 12.67 -2.42
CA ALA A 109 -16.92 13.12 -2.24
C ALA A 109 -17.58 12.54 -0.98
N SER A 110 -17.05 11.43 -0.45
CA SER A 110 -17.65 10.66 0.64
C SER A 110 -16.76 10.51 1.87
N SER A 111 -15.47 10.86 1.78
CA SER A 111 -14.51 10.70 2.87
C SER A 111 -13.41 11.76 2.86
N ARG A 112 -12.72 11.87 4.01
CA ARG A 112 -11.51 12.67 4.19
C ARG A 112 -10.29 11.82 3.85
N ILE A 113 -9.47 12.32 2.94
CA ILE A 113 -8.20 11.70 2.54
C ILE A 113 -7.05 12.54 3.08
N PHE A 114 -6.03 11.89 3.63
CA PHE A 114 -4.81 12.50 4.11
C PHE A 114 -3.61 11.89 3.40
N LYS A 115 -2.65 12.72 3.01
CA LYS A 115 -1.38 12.24 2.42
C LYS A 115 -0.34 12.07 3.53
N LEU A 116 0.25 10.90 3.63
CA LEU A 116 1.06 10.55 4.80
C LEU A 116 2.34 11.39 4.91
N ASP A 117 3.03 11.65 3.81
CA ASP A 117 4.24 12.49 3.80
C ASP A 117 3.97 13.89 4.36
N VAL A 118 2.87 14.52 3.95
CA VAL A 118 2.43 15.82 4.45
C VAL A 118 2.10 15.76 5.95
N LEU A 119 1.46 14.68 6.42
CA LEU A 119 1.17 14.51 7.84
C LEU A 119 2.46 14.36 8.66
N VAL A 120 3.41 13.55 8.19
CA VAL A 120 4.69 13.32 8.86
C VAL A 120 5.48 14.62 8.98
N GLU A 121 5.52 15.41 7.91
CA GLU A 121 6.20 16.71 7.92
C GLU A 121 5.50 17.71 8.86
N LYS A 122 4.17 17.89 8.72
CA LYS A 122 3.44 18.93 9.47
C LYS A 122 3.26 18.63 10.95
N LEU A 123 3.20 17.36 11.33
CA LEU A 123 2.98 16.92 12.71
C LEU A 123 4.25 16.33 13.34
N GLU A 124 5.39 16.40 12.65
CA GLU A 124 6.68 15.83 13.09
C GLU A 124 6.57 14.37 13.57
N LEU A 125 5.76 13.56 12.86
CA LEU A 125 5.42 12.21 13.31
C LEU A 125 6.63 11.29 13.25
N LYS A 126 6.86 10.56 14.35
CA LYS A 126 7.86 9.49 14.40
C LYS A 126 7.27 8.20 13.83
N ILE A 127 7.43 8.01 12.53
CA ILE A 127 7.08 6.75 11.88
C ILE A 127 8.20 5.72 12.10
N PRO A 128 7.89 4.44 12.38
CA PRO A 128 8.91 3.41 12.49
C PRO A 128 9.78 3.34 11.23
N LYS A 129 11.12 3.23 11.37
CA LYS A 129 12.07 3.18 10.24
C LYS A 129 11.67 2.22 9.12
N LYS A 130 11.13 1.04 9.50
CA LYS A 130 10.68 0.01 8.55
C LYS A 130 9.52 0.48 7.65
N ALA A 131 8.77 1.50 8.05
CA ALA A 131 7.66 2.08 7.31
C ALA A 131 8.04 3.37 6.55
N GLU A 132 9.26 3.91 6.72
CA GLU A 132 9.69 5.15 6.06
C GLU A 132 9.62 5.07 4.53
N GLN A 133 10.02 3.93 3.96
CA GLN A 133 9.94 3.68 2.52
C GLN A 133 8.52 3.78 1.96
N HIS A 134 7.50 3.66 2.82
CA HIS A 134 6.10 3.69 2.42
C HIS A 134 5.50 5.10 2.46
N ILE A 135 6.17 6.09 3.09
CA ILE A 135 5.61 7.40 3.42
C ILE A 135 5.17 8.19 2.19
N LYS A 136 6.05 8.33 1.18
CA LYS A 136 5.80 9.20 0.01
C LYS A 136 4.60 8.77 -0.83
N GLY A 137 4.31 7.47 -0.85
CA GLY A 137 3.25 6.91 -1.67
C GLY A 137 1.99 6.54 -0.91
N ALA A 138 1.93 6.80 0.40
CA ALA A 138 0.83 6.36 1.26
C ALA A 138 -0.20 7.45 1.50
N PHE A 139 -1.46 7.03 1.51
CA PHE A 139 -2.62 7.85 1.83
C PHE A 139 -3.42 7.18 2.95
N LEU A 140 -4.13 7.97 3.74
CA LEU A 140 -5.07 7.50 4.74
C LEU A 140 -6.46 8.02 4.37
N CYS A 141 -7.44 7.12 4.37
CA CYS A 141 -8.84 7.44 4.24
C CYS A 141 -9.54 7.31 5.61
N LEU A 142 -10.35 8.29 5.99
CA LEU A 142 -11.10 8.25 7.24
C LEU A 142 -12.35 7.37 7.11
N HIS A 143 -12.53 6.44 8.04
CA HIS A 143 -13.71 5.60 8.26
C HIS A 143 -14.12 4.64 7.14
N ARG A 144 -14.31 5.09 5.90
CA ARG A 144 -14.98 4.30 4.85
C ARG A 144 -14.43 4.56 3.46
N ILE A 145 -14.38 3.50 2.65
CA ILE A 145 -14.28 3.58 1.19
C ILE A 145 -15.57 2.94 0.66
N PRO A 146 -16.49 3.70 0.06
CA PRO A 146 -17.75 3.15 -0.41
C PRO A 146 -17.51 2.17 -1.56
N LYS A 147 -18.39 1.15 -1.71
CA LYS A 147 -18.31 0.19 -2.82
C LYS A 147 -18.22 0.87 -4.18
N GLY A 148 -18.96 1.95 -4.41
CA GLY A 148 -18.94 2.71 -5.67
C GLY A 148 -17.59 3.34 -6.01
N ALA A 149 -16.70 3.54 -5.04
CA ALA A 149 -15.34 4.00 -5.30
C ALA A 149 -14.38 2.85 -5.67
N ILE A 150 -14.77 1.59 -5.50
CA ILE A 150 -13.96 0.42 -5.85
C ILE A 150 -14.29 0.03 -7.29
N VAL A 151 -13.44 0.44 -8.23
CA VAL A 151 -13.69 0.28 -9.68
C VAL A 151 -13.21 -1.06 -10.21
N GLU A 152 -12.21 -1.65 -9.57
CA GLU A 152 -11.67 -2.96 -9.94
C GLU A 152 -11.21 -3.74 -8.71
N GLU A 153 -11.33 -5.06 -8.77
CA GLU A 153 -10.68 -5.97 -7.83
C GLU A 153 -9.93 -7.06 -8.60
N ARG A 154 -8.67 -7.30 -8.23
CA ARG A 154 -7.81 -8.33 -8.82
C ARG A 154 -7.35 -9.35 -7.79
N THR A 155 -7.46 -10.63 -8.14
CA THR A 155 -6.90 -11.73 -7.37
C THR A 155 -5.37 -11.75 -7.46
N PRO A 156 -4.65 -12.49 -6.60
CA PRO A 156 -3.20 -12.58 -6.68
C PRO A 156 -2.75 -13.16 -8.02
N GLN A 157 -3.49 -14.15 -8.54
CA GLN A 157 -3.20 -14.75 -9.84
C GLN A 157 -3.29 -13.71 -10.97
N GLN A 158 -4.38 -12.94 -11.01
CA GLN A 158 -4.54 -11.88 -12.01
C GLN A 158 -3.44 -10.82 -11.91
N VAL A 159 -2.98 -10.50 -10.70
CA VAL A 159 -1.85 -9.58 -10.50
C VAL A 159 -0.54 -10.17 -11.05
N GLU A 160 -0.24 -11.46 -10.80
CA GLU A 160 0.98 -12.08 -11.34
C GLU A 160 0.96 -12.17 -12.87
N GLU A 161 -0.18 -12.56 -13.46
CA GLU A 161 -0.34 -12.65 -14.92
C GLU A 161 -0.15 -11.28 -15.59
N ASP A 162 -0.79 -10.25 -15.05
CA ASP A 162 -0.70 -8.88 -15.55
C ASP A 162 0.69 -8.26 -15.36
N ARG A 163 1.41 -8.59 -14.27
CA ARG A 163 2.82 -8.24 -14.11
C ARG A 163 3.71 -8.93 -15.14
N ALA A 164 3.51 -10.22 -15.36
CA ALA A 164 4.28 -10.98 -16.34
C ALA A 164 4.07 -10.39 -17.75
N ALA A 165 2.83 -10.06 -18.11
CA ALA A 165 2.50 -9.39 -19.36
C ALA A 165 3.19 -8.02 -19.50
N ARG A 166 3.18 -7.18 -18.45
CA ARG A 166 3.92 -5.89 -18.44
C ARG A 166 5.42 -6.07 -18.62
N PHE A 167 5.99 -7.11 -18.01
CA PHE A 167 7.39 -7.43 -18.14
C PHE A 167 7.71 -7.87 -19.57
N GLU A 168 6.96 -8.81 -20.15
CA GLU A 168 7.15 -9.24 -21.54
C GLU A 168 7.03 -8.08 -22.55
N GLU A 169 6.05 -7.19 -22.36
CA GLU A 169 5.90 -6.00 -23.21
C GLU A 169 7.12 -5.08 -23.14
N PHE A 170 7.69 -4.89 -21.93
CA PHE A 170 8.91 -4.11 -21.74
C PHE A 170 10.09 -4.70 -22.53
N TYR A 171 10.33 -6.01 -22.45
CA TYR A 171 11.43 -6.66 -23.19
C TYR A 171 11.21 -6.67 -24.70
N ARG A 172 9.98 -6.83 -25.17
CA ARG A 172 9.68 -6.75 -26.60
C ARG A 172 10.05 -5.38 -27.15
N LYS A 173 9.68 -4.30 -26.46
CA LYS A 173 10.00 -2.91 -26.87
C LYS A 173 11.50 -2.64 -26.86
N ASP A 174 12.22 -3.15 -25.86
CA ASP A 174 13.69 -3.01 -25.80
C ASP A 174 14.37 -3.77 -26.95
N THR A 175 13.89 -4.96 -27.31
CA THR A 175 14.45 -5.74 -28.43
C THR A 175 14.21 -5.06 -29.77
N GLU A 176 13.01 -4.50 -29.99
CA GLU A 176 12.68 -3.72 -31.19
C GLU A 176 13.52 -2.43 -31.32
N LEU A 177 13.96 -1.84 -30.20
CA LEU A 177 14.90 -0.71 -30.21
C LEU A 177 16.31 -1.13 -30.62
N VAL A 178 16.78 -2.32 -30.21
CA VAL A 178 18.12 -2.82 -30.56
C VAL A 178 18.20 -3.15 -32.06
N ASP A 179 17.13 -3.71 -32.66
CA ASP A 179 17.10 -4.02 -34.09
C ASP A 179 17.02 -2.76 -34.99
N ASN A 180 16.65 -1.60 -34.43
CA ASN A 180 16.60 -0.32 -35.14
C ASN A 180 17.91 0.49 -35.03
N TYR A 181 18.81 0.12 -34.12
CA TYR A 181 20.20 0.63 -34.05
C TYR A 181 21.15 -0.42 -34.63
N GLY A 182 21.05 -0.61 -35.95
CA GLY A 182 22.04 -1.37 -36.70
C GLY A 182 23.46 -0.87 -36.44
N GLU A 183 24.33 -1.82 -36.11
CA GLU A 183 25.78 -1.78 -36.28
C GLU A 183 26.50 -0.53 -35.70
N ASN A 184 26.81 -0.53 -34.40
CA ASN A 184 28.17 -0.18 -33.94
C ASN A 184 28.41 -0.42 -32.44
N ASN A 185 29.41 -1.26 -32.17
CA ASN A 185 30.23 -1.38 -30.96
C ASN A 185 29.62 -1.93 -29.64
N SER A 186 29.83 -3.24 -29.46
CA SER A 186 30.66 -3.84 -28.39
C SER A 186 30.99 -2.95 -27.17
N SER A 187 30.25 -3.11 -26.07
CA SER A 187 30.81 -3.58 -24.78
C SER A 187 29.70 -3.71 -23.73
N VAL A 188 29.23 -4.94 -23.51
CA VAL A 188 28.27 -5.25 -22.44
C VAL A 188 29.03 -5.27 -21.11
N LYS A 189 28.68 -4.37 -20.19
CA LYS A 189 29.02 -4.52 -18.76
C LYS A 189 27.84 -5.19 -18.06
N GLU A 190 28.05 -6.42 -17.62
CA GLU A 190 27.17 -7.15 -16.70
C GLU A 190 26.95 -6.33 -15.42
N LYS A 191 25.71 -5.92 -15.17
CA LYS A 191 25.28 -5.47 -13.84
C LYS A 191 24.83 -6.68 -13.05
N LYS A 192 25.67 -7.11 -12.11
CA LYS A 192 25.33 -8.08 -11.07
C LYS A 192 24.14 -7.55 -10.25
N HIS A 193 23.04 -8.30 -10.24
CA HIS A 193 21.99 -8.19 -9.23
C HIS A 193 22.62 -8.49 -7.86
N SER A 194 22.52 -7.55 -6.92
CA SER A 194 22.92 -7.76 -5.53
C SER A 194 21.91 -8.69 -4.86
N ALA A 195 22.41 -9.74 -4.22
CA ALA A 195 21.66 -10.76 -3.49
C ALA A 195 21.36 -10.33 -2.04
N ASP A 196 21.45 -9.04 -1.72
CA ASP A 196 21.35 -8.54 -0.35
C ASP A 196 19.90 -8.32 0.12
N ASP A 197 18.91 -8.35 -0.78
CA ASP A 197 17.49 -8.23 -0.44
C ASP A 197 16.89 -9.53 0.18
N ASP A 198 17.57 -10.67 0.03
CA ASP A 198 17.09 -11.99 0.51
C ASP A 198 17.52 -12.33 1.95
N LEU A 199 18.46 -11.59 2.55
CA LEU A 199 18.96 -11.91 3.89
C LEU A 199 18.08 -11.36 5.03
N LEU A 200 17.24 -10.36 4.77
CA LEU A 200 16.41 -9.73 5.82
C LEU A 200 15.18 -10.56 6.22
N CYS A 201 14.78 -11.53 5.39
CA CYS A 201 13.63 -12.41 5.67
C CYS A 201 13.96 -13.62 6.55
N LYS A 202 15.25 -14.02 6.67
CA LYS A 202 15.63 -15.23 7.42
C LYS A 202 15.66 -15.08 8.94
N GLU A 203 15.78 -13.86 9.47
CA GLU A 203 15.85 -13.66 10.93
C GLU A 203 14.49 -13.34 11.58
N LEU A 204 13.49 -12.90 10.81
CA LEU A 204 12.15 -12.59 11.34
C LEU A 204 11.28 -13.83 11.60
N GLY A 205 11.67 -15.00 11.06
CA GLY A 205 11.05 -16.29 11.38
C GLY A 205 11.55 -16.93 12.68
N LYS A 206 12.61 -16.42 13.31
CA LYS A 206 13.23 -17.05 14.49
C LYS A 206 12.72 -16.53 15.85
N LEU A 207 11.95 -15.45 15.88
CA LEU A 207 11.49 -14.83 17.14
C LEU A 207 10.11 -15.31 17.61
N ASN A 208 9.52 -16.33 16.98
CA ASN A 208 8.23 -16.91 17.39
C ASN A 208 8.30 -18.38 17.84
N LEU A 209 9.44 -18.81 18.39
CA LEU A 209 9.57 -20.05 19.17
C LEU A 209 9.69 -19.78 20.68
N GLY A 210 8.99 -18.76 21.17
CA GLY A 210 8.68 -18.59 22.59
C GLY A 210 7.23 -19.00 22.85
N LEU A 211 6.98 -20.32 22.76
CA LEU A 211 5.73 -20.96 23.17
C LEU A 211 5.35 -20.58 24.61
N ALA A 212 4.05 -20.30 24.81
CA ALA A 212 3.35 -20.84 25.96
C ALA A 212 3.13 -22.35 25.74
#